data_AF-A0A7S3KGZ7-F1
#
_entry.id   AF-A0A7S3KGZ7-F1
#
_cell.length_a   1.000
_cell.length_b   1.000
_cell.length_c   1.000
_cell.angle_alpha   90.00
_cell.angle_beta   90.00
_cell.angle_gamma   90.00
#
_symmetry.space_group_name_H-M   'P 1'
#
loop_
_entity.id
_entity.type
_entity.pdbx_description
1 polymer ?
#
loop_
_entity_poly.entity_id
_entity_poly.type
_entity_poly.pdbx_seq_one_letter_code
_entity_poly.pdbx_strand_id
1 'polypeptide(L)'
;NQMDEKEAFDQMKAQKTVYRDQNGRVIKGDAMSDMMLNPKDKLRKLNQERLNMWSQGVVQTQEKFNSKDQEELKAENEGKEYDRIVDQEYKEASRFGDPISEIRKHQAGTATDRDKRVLWSRKIFPPCKFEGTPNRFNILPGHRWDGVDRSNGFEN
;
A
#
# COMPACT_ATOMS: atom_id res chain seq x y z
N ASN A 1 19.60 -10.60 -52.39
CA ASN A 1 19.59 -10.11 -51.00
C ASN A 1 18.17 -9.86 -50.49
N GLN A 2 17.34 -10.90 -50.34
CA GLN A 2 15.99 -10.75 -49.76
C GLN A 2 16.00 -10.68 -48.23
N MET A 3 17.11 -11.05 -47.59
CA MET A 3 17.30 -10.98 -46.13
C MET A 3 17.57 -9.53 -45.68
N ASP A 4 18.40 -8.78 -46.42
CA ASP A 4 18.70 -7.37 -46.13
C ASP A 4 17.46 -6.45 -46.24
N GLU A 5 16.55 -6.73 -47.18
CA GLU A 5 15.32 -5.94 -47.35
C GLU A 5 14.32 -6.15 -46.21
N LYS A 6 14.26 -7.37 -45.65
CA LYS A 6 13.43 -7.66 -44.47
C LYS A 6 13.98 -6.99 -43.22
N GLU A 7 15.30 -7.03 -43.02
CA GLU A 7 15.95 -6.36 -41.89
C GLU A 7 15.78 -4.84 -41.96
N ALA A 8 15.90 -4.25 -43.16
CA ALA A 8 15.64 -2.83 -43.37
C ALA A 8 14.16 -2.46 -43.09
N PHE A 9 13.21 -3.30 -43.48
CA PHE A 9 11.78 -3.09 -43.21
C PHE A 9 11.45 -3.19 -41.72
N ASP A 10 12.03 -4.16 -41.01
CA ASP A 10 11.87 -4.29 -39.56
C ASP A 10 12.52 -3.13 -38.80
N GLN A 11 13.68 -2.65 -39.25
CA GLN A 11 14.31 -1.44 -38.71
C GLN A 11 13.45 -0.20 -38.95
N MET A 12 12.84 -0.07 -40.13
CA MET A 12 11.95 1.04 -40.47
C MET A 12 10.66 1.00 -39.65
N LYS A 13 10.14 -0.20 -39.34
CA LYS A 13 9.00 -0.42 -38.44
C LYS A 13 9.35 -0.19 -36.97
N ALA A 14 10.62 -0.35 -36.59
CA ALA A 14 11.13 -0.10 -35.25
C ALA A 14 11.40 1.39 -34.95
N GLN A 15 11.42 2.27 -35.96
CA GLN A 15 11.57 3.71 -35.76
C GLN A 15 10.32 4.28 -35.06
N LYS A 16 10.48 4.76 -33.82
CA LYS A 16 9.40 5.38 -33.04
C LYS A 16 9.22 6.84 -33.40
N THR A 17 8.02 7.23 -33.84
CA THR A 17 7.65 8.63 -34.06
C THR A 17 7.51 9.36 -32.72
N VAL A 18 8.26 10.45 -32.54
CA VAL A 18 8.25 11.28 -31.33
C VAL A 18 7.41 12.52 -31.57
N TYR A 19 6.31 12.65 -30.83
CA TYR A 19 5.44 13.83 -30.89
C TYR A 19 5.82 14.83 -29.79
N ARG A 20 5.72 16.14 -30.08
CA ARG A 20 6.09 17.23 -29.17
C ARG A 20 4.93 18.22 -29.01
N ASP A 21 4.84 18.87 -27.85
CA ASP A 21 3.90 19.95 -27.59
C ASP A 21 4.35 21.28 -28.21
N GLN A 22 3.52 22.32 -28.10
CA GLN A 22 3.82 23.67 -28.59
C GLN A 22 5.04 24.31 -27.90
N ASN A 23 5.44 23.79 -26.74
CA ASN A 23 6.60 24.23 -25.96
C ASN A 23 7.84 23.35 -26.21
N GLY A 24 7.77 22.40 -27.16
CA GLY A 24 8.86 21.51 -27.56
C GLY A 24 9.10 20.30 -26.64
N ARG A 25 8.27 20.06 -25.62
CA ARG A 25 8.37 18.88 -24.73
C ARG A 25 7.81 17.64 -25.42
N VAL A 26 8.49 16.51 -25.25
CA VAL A 26 8.07 15.22 -25.81
C VAL A 26 6.78 14.75 -25.13
N ILE A 27 5.74 14.49 -25.92
CA ILE A 27 4.48 13.93 -25.46
C ILE A 27 4.70 12.43 -25.25
N LYS A 28 4.53 11.95 -24.02
CA LYS A 28 4.58 10.51 -23.71
C LYS A 28 3.43 9.81 -24.46
N GLY A 29 3.69 8.60 -24.99
CA GLY A 29 2.74 7.87 -25.85
C GLY A 29 1.34 7.70 -25.25
N ASP A 30 1.25 7.51 -23.93
CA ASP A 30 -0.02 7.36 -23.22
C ASP A 30 -0.89 8.62 -23.24
N ALA A 31 -0.27 9.81 -23.25
CA ALA A 31 -1.00 11.07 -23.31
C ALA A 31 -1.58 11.32 -24.72
N MET A 32 -0.92 10.81 -25.75
CA MET A 32 -1.40 10.91 -27.13
C MET A 32 -2.56 9.95 -27.41
N SER A 33 -2.49 8.72 -26.91
CA SER A 33 -3.61 7.76 -27.04
C SER A 33 -4.84 8.24 -26.28
N ASP A 34 -4.67 8.83 -25.10
CA ASP A 34 -5.77 9.40 -24.33
C ASP A 34 -6.40 10.63 -25.02
N MET A 35 -5.63 11.45 -25.75
CA MET A 35 -6.20 12.55 -26.54
C MET A 35 -7.05 12.05 -27.71
N MET A 36 -6.64 10.96 -28.37
CA MET A 36 -7.36 10.34 -29.50
C MET A 36 -8.61 9.54 -29.10
N LEU A 37 -8.82 9.26 -27.81
CA LEU A 37 -9.99 8.52 -27.34
C LEU A 37 -11.29 9.31 -27.54
N ASN A 38 -12.31 8.60 -28.06
CA ASN A 38 -13.66 9.12 -28.17
C ASN A 38 -14.21 9.50 -26.78
N PRO A 39 -15.11 10.50 -26.68
CA PRO A 39 -15.72 10.90 -25.40
C PRO A 39 -16.39 9.75 -24.63
N LYS A 40 -16.99 8.79 -25.34
CA LYS A 40 -17.61 7.60 -24.74
C LYS A 40 -16.58 6.66 -24.09
N ASP A 41 -15.44 6.47 -24.75
CA ASP A 41 -14.37 5.62 -24.22
C ASP A 41 -13.66 6.27 -23.03
N LYS A 42 -13.49 7.61 -23.06
CA LYS A 42 -13.01 8.37 -21.90
C LYS A 42 -13.92 8.18 -20.69
N LEU A 43 -15.25 8.29 -20.89
CA LEU A 43 -16.21 8.08 -19.82
C LEU A 43 -16.18 6.65 -19.27
N ARG A 44 -16.03 5.65 -20.16
CA ARG A 44 -15.89 4.25 -19.76
C ARG A 44 -14.61 4.02 -18.93
N LYS A 45 -13.48 4.59 -19.34
CA LYS A 45 -12.20 4.51 -18.62
C LYS A 45 -12.31 5.14 -17.23
N LEU A 46 -12.86 6.35 -17.13
CA LEU A 46 -13.08 7.02 -15.83
C LEU A 46 -13.99 6.22 -14.90
N ASN A 47 -15.05 5.60 -15.45
CA ASN A 47 -15.94 4.78 -14.65
C ASN A 47 -15.23 3.49 -14.17
N GLN A 48 -14.42 2.86 -15.03
CA GLN A 48 -13.61 1.71 -14.65
C GLN A 48 -12.58 2.08 -13.57
N GLU A 49 -11.91 3.22 -13.68
CA GLU A 49 -10.99 3.71 -12.65
C GLU A 49 -11.70 3.93 -11.31
N ARG A 50 -12.89 4.55 -11.34
CA ARG A 50 -13.73 4.73 -10.15
C ARG A 50 -14.13 3.39 -9.52
N LEU A 51 -14.57 2.44 -10.33
CA LEU A 51 -14.92 1.10 -9.87
C LEU A 51 -13.72 0.38 -9.27
N ASN A 52 -12.55 0.49 -9.90
CA ASN A 52 -11.31 -0.10 -9.41
C ASN A 52 -10.86 0.51 -8.08
N MET A 53 -11.02 1.82 -7.91
CA MET A 53 -10.72 2.47 -6.62
C MET A 53 -11.67 2.02 -5.52
N TRP A 54 -12.96 1.85 -5.83
CA TRP A 54 -13.96 1.44 -4.84
C TRP A 54 -13.94 -0.05 -4.51
N SER A 55 -13.52 -0.90 -5.45
CA SER A 55 -13.43 -2.34 -5.26
C SER A 55 -12.16 -2.78 -4.53
N GLN A 56 -11.15 -1.92 -4.45
CA GLN A 56 -9.89 -2.22 -3.76
C GLN A 56 -10.04 -2.14 -2.24
N GLY A 57 -9.32 -3.03 -1.55
CA GLY A 57 -9.24 -2.99 -0.09
C GLY A 57 -8.38 -1.83 0.39
N VAL A 58 -8.88 -1.07 1.37
CA VAL A 58 -8.18 0.10 1.94
C VAL A 58 -6.77 -0.23 2.41
N VAL A 59 -6.60 -1.36 3.11
CA VAL A 59 -5.29 -1.83 3.61
C VAL A 59 -4.33 -2.11 2.45
N GLN A 60 -4.80 -2.78 1.40
CA GLN A 60 -3.98 -3.10 0.22
C GLN A 60 -3.51 -1.84 -0.51
N THR A 61 -4.39 -0.84 -0.62
CA THR A 61 -4.04 0.46 -1.23
C THR A 61 -3.01 1.19 -0.38
N GLN A 62 -3.19 1.18 0.95
CA GLN A 62 -2.25 1.81 1.88
C GLN A 62 -0.88 1.11 1.88
N GLU A 63 -0.84 -0.21 1.88
CA GLU A 63 0.39 -1.00 1.78
C GLU A 63 1.14 -0.71 0.48
N LYS A 64 0.44 -0.65 -0.67
CA LYS A 64 1.05 -0.29 -1.96
C LYS A 64 1.62 1.13 -1.97
N PHE A 65 1.00 2.05 -1.23
CA PHE A 65 1.50 3.40 -1.09
C PHE A 65 2.76 3.42 -0.22
N ASN A 66 2.66 2.85 0.97
CA ASN A 66 3.78 2.75 1.90
C ASN A 66 4.97 2.00 1.31
N SER A 67 4.75 0.93 0.54
CA SER A 67 5.83 0.16 -0.07
C SER A 67 6.65 0.99 -1.07
N LYS A 68 5.99 1.87 -1.84
CA LYS A 68 6.67 2.78 -2.77
C LYS A 68 7.48 3.82 -2.02
N ASP A 69 6.90 4.44 -1.00
CA ASP A 69 7.59 5.42 -0.17
C ASP A 69 8.82 4.77 0.50
N GLN A 70 8.69 3.53 0.97
CA GLN A 70 9.79 2.76 1.55
C GLN A 70 10.87 2.42 0.53
N GLU A 71 10.52 2.07 -0.71
CA GLU A 71 11.48 1.85 -1.79
C GLU A 71 12.24 3.12 -2.17
N GLU A 72 11.54 4.26 -2.25
CA GLU A 72 12.15 5.57 -2.54
C GLU A 72 13.09 6.01 -1.41
N LEU A 73 12.65 5.89 -0.15
CA LEU A 73 13.49 6.16 1.03
C LEU A 73 14.70 5.22 1.10
N LYS A 74 14.55 3.94 0.76
CA LYS A 74 15.66 2.99 0.73
C LYS A 74 16.67 3.37 -0.34
N ALA A 75 16.22 3.73 -1.54
CA ALA A 75 17.10 4.16 -2.63
C ALA A 75 17.85 5.46 -2.31
N GLU A 76 17.24 6.36 -1.52
CA GLU A 76 17.87 7.61 -1.08
C GLU A 76 18.84 7.43 0.11
N ASN A 77 18.60 6.46 1.00
CA ASN A 77 19.27 6.33 2.30
C ASN A 77 20.18 5.09 2.45
N GLU A 78 20.72 4.55 1.35
CA GLU A 78 21.58 3.37 1.38
C GLU A 78 22.86 3.62 2.22
N GLY A 79 22.82 3.26 3.53
CA GLY A 79 24.02 2.89 4.28
C GLY A 79 24.17 3.34 5.74
N LYS A 80 23.34 4.24 6.31
CA LYS A 80 23.49 4.65 7.75
C LYS A 80 22.20 4.99 8.50
N GLU A 81 21.16 5.47 7.82
CA GLU A 81 19.90 5.90 8.47
C GLU A 81 19.00 4.71 8.81
N TYR A 82 18.94 3.71 7.92
CA TYR A 82 18.16 2.48 8.10
C TYR A 82 18.56 1.71 9.37
N ASP A 83 19.86 1.62 9.65
CA ASP A 83 20.39 0.95 10.85
C ASP A 83 19.88 1.60 12.15
N ARG A 84 19.71 2.93 12.17
CA ARG A 84 19.24 3.65 13.36
C ARG A 84 17.78 3.37 13.67
N ILE A 85 16.93 3.30 12.64
CA ILE A 85 15.49 3.01 12.79
C ILE A 85 15.32 1.59 13.32
N VAL A 86 15.99 0.63 12.70
CA VAL A 86 15.97 -0.79 13.10
C VAL A 86 16.49 -0.96 14.53
N ASP A 87 17.60 -0.30 14.88
CA ASP A 87 18.14 -0.33 16.25
C ASP A 87 17.17 0.25 17.28
N GLN A 88 16.41 1.28 16.91
CA GLN A 88 15.40 1.86 17.79
C GLN A 88 14.25 0.86 18.04
N GLU A 89 13.74 0.20 17.01
CA GLU A 89 12.71 -0.85 17.15
C GLU A 89 13.17 -1.98 18.09
N TYR A 90 14.42 -2.43 17.95
CA TYR A 90 14.98 -3.47 18.82
C TYR A 90 15.16 -3.03 20.29
N LYS A 91 15.41 -1.74 20.53
CA LYS A 91 15.50 -1.17 21.88
C LYS A 91 14.13 -1.07 22.55
N GLU A 92 13.10 -0.75 21.77
CA GLU A 92 11.71 -0.61 22.23
C GLU A 92 11.02 -1.95 22.45
N ALA A 93 11.45 -3.01 21.75
CA ALA A 93 10.88 -4.36 21.87
C ALA A 93 10.87 -4.89 23.32
N SER A 94 9.68 -5.19 23.83
CA SER A 94 9.47 -5.82 25.14
C SER A 94 9.85 -7.30 25.08
N ARG A 95 10.73 -7.74 25.99
CA ARG A 95 11.21 -9.12 26.07
C ARG A 95 10.71 -9.79 27.35
N PHE A 96 10.27 -11.03 27.22
CA PHE A 96 9.81 -11.81 28.37
C PHE A 96 10.98 -12.07 29.35
N GLY A 97 10.72 -11.93 30.65
CA GLY A 97 11.71 -12.18 31.71
C GLY A 97 12.74 -11.08 31.93
N ASP A 98 12.60 -9.90 31.31
CA ASP A 98 13.48 -8.76 31.57
C ASP A 98 13.10 -8.05 32.88
N PRO A 99 13.97 -8.01 33.91
CA PRO A 99 13.69 -7.33 35.17
C PRO A 99 13.53 -5.81 35.02
N ILE A 100 14.15 -5.19 34.01
CA ILE A 100 14.02 -3.75 33.74
C ILE A 100 12.66 -3.42 33.09
N SER A 101 11.93 -4.42 32.58
CA SER A 101 10.63 -4.21 31.94
C SER A 101 9.58 -3.63 32.90
N GLU A 102 9.60 -4.02 34.19
CA GLU A 102 8.69 -3.49 35.20
C GLU A 102 8.95 -2.01 35.47
N ILE A 103 10.22 -1.62 35.62
CA ILE A 103 10.62 -0.22 35.81
C ILE A 103 10.17 0.64 34.61
N ARG A 104 10.34 0.13 33.39
CA ARG A 104 9.87 0.81 32.16
C ARG A 104 8.36 0.99 32.14
N LYS A 105 7.57 -0.01 32.55
CA LYS A 105 6.10 0.09 32.66
C LYS A 105 5.66 1.16 33.66
N HIS A 106 6.36 1.28 34.79
CA HIS A 106 6.05 2.32 35.79
C HIS A 106 6.38 3.73 35.29
N GLN A 107 7.45 3.91 34.51
CA GLN A 107 7.78 5.18 33.85
C GLN A 107 6.78 5.54 32.74
N ALA A 108 6.30 4.53 31.99
CA ALA A 108 5.29 4.69 30.94
C ALA A 108 3.85 4.83 31.48
N GLY A 109 3.63 4.66 32.79
CA GLY A 109 2.32 4.64 33.46
C GLY A 109 1.48 5.92 33.40
N THR A 110 1.86 6.91 32.58
CA THR A 110 1.04 8.08 32.22
C THR A 110 0.43 7.98 30.81
N ALA A 111 0.82 6.99 30.01
CA ALA A 111 0.17 6.66 28.74
C ALA A 111 -1.06 5.80 29.01
N THR A 112 -2.17 6.47 29.34
CA THR A 112 -3.50 5.86 29.52
C THR A 112 -3.89 4.97 28.32
N ASP A 113 -4.84 4.07 28.55
CA ASP A 113 -5.60 3.12 27.68
C ASP A 113 -5.97 3.58 26.24
N ARG A 114 -5.57 4.80 25.84
CA ARG A 114 -5.62 5.40 24.51
C ARG A 114 -4.75 4.70 23.45
N ASP A 115 -3.76 3.91 23.82
CA ASP A 115 -2.87 3.20 22.86
C ASP A 115 -3.43 1.87 22.35
N LYS A 116 -4.45 1.28 23.01
CA LYS A 116 -5.14 0.07 22.51
C LYS A 116 -6.14 0.36 21.39
N ARG A 117 -6.08 1.55 20.82
CA ARG A 117 -7.04 2.04 19.84
C ARG A 117 -6.55 1.64 18.46
N VAL A 118 -7.21 0.62 17.91
CA VAL A 118 -6.94 0.17 16.55
C VAL A 118 -7.25 1.34 15.60
N LEU A 119 -6.23 1.82 14.90
CA LEU A 119 -6.34 2.90 13.91
C LEU A 119 -7.00 2.37 12.64
N TRP A 120 -8.31 2.11 12.69
CA TRP A 120 -9.08 1.89 11.47
C TRP A 120 -9.49 3.26 10.92
N SER A 121 -8.66 3.82 10.03
CA SER A 121 -8.95 5.04 9.25
C SER A 121 -9.41 6.26 10.08
N ARG A 122 -8.45 7.05 10.59
CA ARG A 122 -8.63 8.45 11.09
C ARG A 122 -9.63 8.69 12.23
N LYS A 123 -10.47 7.71 12.58
CA LYS A 123 -11.43 7.74 13.67
C LYS A 123 -11.08 6.60 14.59
N ILE A 124 -10.66 6.99 15.78
CA ILE A 124 -10.24 6.06 16.79
C ILE A 124 -11.50 5.41 17.38
N PHE A 125 -11.75 4.16 16.99
CA PHE A 125 -12.79 3.34 17.60
C PHE A 125 -12.21 2.52 18.75
N PRO A 126 -13.00 2.26 19.82
CA PRO A 126 -12.58 1.32 20.85
C PRO A 126 -12.38 -0.07 20.23
N PRO A 127 -11.55 -0.93 20.83
CA PRO A 127 -11.54 -2.34 20.47
C PRO A 127 -12.94 -2.96 20.65
N CYS A 128 -13.17 -4.13 20.05
CA CYS A 128 -14.37 -4.90 20.32
C CYS A 128 -14.45 -5.23 21.83
N LYS A 129 -15.68 -5.30 22.35
CA LYS A 129 -15.92 -5.72 23.73
C LYS A 129 -15.60 -7.21 23.94
N PHE A 130 -15.75 -8.01 22.90
CA PHE A 130 -15.63 -9.46 22.95
C PHE A 130 -14.33 -9.92 22.29
N GLU A 131 -13.77 -11.01 22.81
CA GLU A 131 -12.68 -11.72 22.16
C GLU A 131 -13.23 -12.45 20.93
N GLY A 132 -12.63 -12.19 19.77
CA GLY A 132 -12.99 -12.85 18.51
C GLY A 132 -12.50 -14.28 18.45
N THR A 133 -13.14 -15.11 17.63
CA THR A 133 -12.57 -16.41 17.26
C THR A 133 -11.27 -16.21 16.49
N PRO A 134 -10.26 -17.07 16.71
CA PRO A 134 -9.01 -17.00 15.96
C PRO A 134 -9.30 -17.23 14.47
N ASN A 135 -8.61 -16.50 13.61
CA ASN A 135 -8.67 -16.67 12.16
C ASN A 135 -7.25 -16.66 11.58
N ARG A 136 -7.07 -17.24 10.40
CA ARG A 136 -5.75 -17.36 9.75
C ARG A 136 -5.02 -16.04 9.48
N PHE A 137 -5.73 -14.91 9.49
CA PHE A 137 -5.18 -13.59 9.21
C PHE A 137 -4.98 -12.74 10.48
N ASN A 138 -5.28 -13.31 11.67
CA ASN A 138 -5.28 -12.62 12.96
C ASN A 138 -6.03 -11.27 12.94
N ILE A 139 -7.07 -11.14 12.12
CA ILE A 139 -7.86 -9.91 12.02
C ILE A 139 -8.79 -9.85 13.22
N LEU A 140 -8.67 -8.80 14.03
CA LEU A 140 -9.54 -8.59 15.17
C LEU A 140 -10.97 -8.22 14.74
N PRO A 141 -11.99 -8.61 15.52
CA PRO A 141 -13.36 -8.23 15.24
C PRO A 141 -13.54 -6.71 15.34
N GLY A 142 -14.46 -6.18 14.53
CA GLY A 142 -14.83 -4.77 14.58
C GLY A 142 -15.48 -4.39 15.92
N HIS A 143 -15.34 -3.12 16.30
CA HIS A 143 -15.90 -2.57 17.55
C HIS A 143 -17.39 -2.90 17.80
N ARG A 144 -18.18 -2.99 16.71
CA ARG A 144 -19.63 -3.19 16.76
C ARG A 144 -20.07 -4.65 16.69
N TRP A 145 -19.12 -5.59 16.70
CA TRP A 145 -19.44 -7.01 16.70
C TRP A 145 -20.12 -7.41 18.02
N ASP A 146 -21.14 -8.25 17.94
CA ASP A 146 -22.00 -8.63 19.06
C ASP A 146 -21.50 -9.86 19.84
N GLY A 147 -20.40 -10.48 19.39
CA GLY A 147 -19.78 -11.64 20.04
C GLY A 147 -20.43 -12.98 19.68
N VAL A 148 -21.47 -13.00 18.84
CA VAL A 148 -22.11 -14.24 18.42
C VAL A 148 -21.37 -14.82 17.21
N ASP A 149 -20.82 -16.02 17.37
CA ASP A 149 -20.20 -16.76 16.27
C ASP A 149 -21.27 -17.23 15.26
N ARG A 150 -21.06 -16.87 14.00
CA ARG A 150 -21.93 -17.22 12.86
C ARG A 150 -21.12 -17.93 11.77
N SER A 151 -20.09 -18.66 12.16
CA SER A 151 -19.22 -19.40 11.26
C SER A 151 -19.88 -20.70 10.76
N ASN A 152 -19.37 -21.21 9.64
CA ASN A 152 -19.68 -22.54 9.11
C ASN A 152 -18.69 -23.62 9.60
N GLY A 153 -17.79 -23.29 10.54
CA GLY A 153 -16.73 -24.16 11.02
C GLY A 153 -15.45 -24.21 10.16
N PHE A 154 -15.31 -23.40 9.12
CA PHE A 154 -14.14 -23.46 8.22
C PHE A 154 -12.80 -23.02 8.87
N GLU A 155 -12.84 -22.11 9.86
CA GLU A 155 -11.65 -21.63 10.57
C GLU A 155 -11.36 -22.41 11.88
N ASN A 156 -12.18 -23.42 12.21
CA ASN A 156 -12.00 -24.29 13.40
C ASN A 156 -11.07 -25.48 13.13
#